data_AF-A0A371MY24-F1
#
_entry.id   AF-A0A371MY24-F1
#
_cell.length_a   1.000
_cell.length_b   1.000
_cell.length_c   1.000
_cell.angle_alpha   90.00
_cell.angle_beta   90.00
_cell.angle_gamma   90.00
#
_symmetry.space_group_name_H-M   'P 1'
#
loop_
_entity.id
_entity.type
_entity.pdbx_description
1 polymer ?
#
loop_
_entity_poly.entity_id
_entity_poly.type
_entity_poly.pdbx_seq_one_letter_code
_entity_poly.pdbx_strand_id
1 'polypeptide(L)'
;MDVSPLRDIAPFSTERRAMRVLLVDDNESMVELSATFLERELDDVETETYTDPVSALDELTDGAYDCVVSDYDMPVMDGLELLTAARERGIEIPFVLFTGKGSEEIASRAISAGVDEYLQKGGPEEYPVLANKVSNLVEKHRAETHMRRGFLAIESAEEGIGIIDEDGVYQYLNEAYAALYDRDRAELIGEHWDVLYPDDEARRFHEEILPQLEAEGSWRGISTGVTKAGELVPERLVLTRMDDGGHVCIVQELTEVDALRAEVELKNRVLDALDVGIVVIDPSQADTPIISHNEAFETLTGHDAESVTGRNYRFLYGPETDPETVAEIQAAIDAGEPISTEVRSYDADGEPFWNHLDIRPIRDDDGALEFLVGFHRAADRDGDADTAGDDNVDDVRSS
;
A
#
# COMPACT_ATOMS: atom_id res chain seq x y z
N MET A 1 -5.91 17.74 -9.26
CA MET A 1 -5.59 18.10 -7.86
C MET A 1 -4.37 17.30 -7.53
N ASP A 2 -3.27 17.97 -7.16
CA ASP A 2 -1.97 17.36 -6.87
C ASP A 2 -2.08 16.59 -5.55
N VAL A 3 -2.28 15.28 -5.63
CA VAL A 3 -2.43 14.37 -4.47
C VAL A 3 -1.29 13.36 -4.49
N SER A 4 -0.05 13.82 -4.29
CA SER A 4 1.00 12.94 -3.78
C SER A 4 0.71 12.68 -2.29
N PRO A 5 0.20 11.50 -1.89
CA PRO A 5 -0.18 11.21 -0.50
C PRO A 5 1.02 11.19 0.46
N LEU A 6 2.25 11.25 -0.06
CA LEU A 6 3.50 11.26 0.71
C LEU A 6 3.90 12.65 1.22
N ARG A 7 3.32 13.75 0.70
CA ARG A 7 3.69 15.12 1.12
C ARG A 7 3.33 15.44 2.57
N ASP A 8 2.36 14.73 3.14
CA ASP A 8 1.81 14.99 4.47
C ASP A 8 2.20 13.93 5.51
N ILE A 9 3.24 13.13 5.27
CA ILE A 9 3.78 12.25 6.32
C ILE A 9 4.42 13.13 7.39
N ALA A 10 3.64 13.44 8.43
CA ALA A 10 4.16 14.02 9.65
C ALA A 10 5.21 13.04 10.23
N PRO A 11 6.40 13.52 10.65
CA PRO A 11 7.35 12.67 11.35
C PRO A 11 6.67 11.98 12.54
N PHE A 12 7.16 10.79 12.93
CA PHE A 12 6.59 9.93 13.99
C PHE A 12 6.34 10.63 15.34
N SER A 13 6.81 11.86 15.54
CA SER A 13 6.13 12.86 16.37
C SER A 13 6.42 14.28 15.88
N THR A 14 5.40 15.13 15.88
CA THR A 14 5.53 16.60 15.74
C THR A 14 5.45 17.32 17.08
N GLU A 15 5.30 16.57 18.19
CA GLU A 15 5.41 17.15 19.52
C GLU A 15 6.86 17.55 19.77
N ARG A 16 7.15 18.84 19.59
CA ARG A 16 8.37 19.46 20.14
C ARG A 16 8.27 19.40 21.66
N ARG A 17 8.69 18.27 22.23
CA ARG A 17 9.02 18.21 23.65
C ARG A 17 10.29 19.02 23.86
N ALA A 18 10.28 19.86 24.89
CA ALA A 18 11.45 20.61 25.31
C ALA A 18 12.65 19.67 25.45
N MET A 19 13.79 20.10 24.89
CA MET A 19 15.05 19.37 24.99
C MET A 19 15.48 19.32 26.45
N ARG A 20 15.70 18.13 27.01
CA ARG A 20 16.15 17.97 28.39
C ARG A 20 17.65 17.72 28.44
N VAL A 21 18.41 18.61 29.06
CA VAL A 21 19.87 18.48 29.16
C VAL A 21 20.28 18.24 30.61
N LEU A 22 20.99 17.14 30.84
CA LEU A 22 21.59 16.81 32.14
C LEU A 22 22.97 17.48 32.23
N LEU A 23 23.15 18.37 33.20
CA LEU A 23 24.40 19.07 33.47
C LEU A 23 25.05 18.50 34.73
N VAL A 24 26.30 18.05 34.63
CA VAL A 24 27.04 17.46 35.74
C VAL A 24 28.37 18.18 35.93
N ASP A 25 28.56 18.84 37.07
CA ASP A 25 29.80 19.54 37.42
C ASP A 25 29.85 19.71 38.94
N ASP A 26 30.96 19.30 39.57
CA ASP A 26 31.13 19.31 41.02
C ASP A 26 31.15 20.73 41.63
N ASN A 27 31.26 21.75 40.78
CA ASN A 27 31.16 23.14 41.13
C ASN A 27 29.76 23.70 40.84
N GLU A 28 28.98 23.91 41.91
CA GLU A 28 27.63 24.47 41.89
C GLU A 28 27.54 25.80 41.09
N SER A 29 28.54 26.68 41.19
CA SER A 29 28.50 27.94 40.43
C SER A 29 28.72 27.75 38.93
N MET A 30 29.48 26.72 38.52
CA MET A 30 29.77 26.44 37.12
C MET A 30 28.63 25.69 36.43
N VAL A 31 28.00 24.74 37.13
CA VAL A 31 26.85 23.99 36.61
C VAL A 31 25.65 24.93 36.38
N GLU A 32 25.36 25.81 37.35
CA GLU A 32 24.28 26.81 37.26
C GLU A 32 24.55 27.86 36.17
N LEU A 33 25.82 28.24 35.98
CA LEU A 33 26.20 29.13 34.90
C LEU A 33 25.95 28.47 33.54
N SER A 34 26.34 27.20 33.39
CA SER A 34 26.13 26.44 32.15
C SER A 34 24.64 26.27 31.84
N ALA A 35 23.83 25.95 32.85
CA ALA A 35 22.37 25.89 32.76
C ALA A 35 21.79 27.21 32.26
N THR A 36 22.12 28.31 32.94
CA THR A 36 21.62 29.66 32.59
C THR A 36 21.96 30.05 31.15
N PHE A 37 23.15 29.72 30.67
CA PHE A 37 23.53 30.01 29.28
C PHE A 37 22.79 29.13 28.28
N LEU A 38 22.64 27.83 28.54
CA LEU A 38 21.88 26.94 27.66
C LEU A 38 20.43 27.38 27.53
N GLU A 39 19.77 27.67 28.66
CA GLU A 39 18.36 28.12 28.70
C GLU A 39 18.14 29.50 28.08
N ARG A 40 19.20 30.32 27.98
CA ARG A 40 19.12 31.63 27.33
C ARG A 40 19.34 31.56 25.83
N GLU A 41 20.25 30.71 25.37
CA GLU A 41 20.66 30.64 23.97
C GLU A 41 19.82 29.66 23.14
N LEU A 42 19.20 28.66 23.78
CA LEU A 42 18.41 27.63 23.12
C LEU A 42 16.91 27.82 23.42
N ASP A 43 16.10 27.78 22.38
CA ASP A 43 14.64 27.74 22.52
C ASP A 43 14.19 26.36 23.00
N ASP A 44 13.15 26.33 23.86
CA ASP A 44 12.51 25.10 24.35
C ASP A 44 13.51 24.07 24.95
N VAL A 45 14.40 24.51 25.84
CA VAL A 45 15.30 23.65 26.62
C VAL A 45 14.96 23.67 28.11
N GLU A 46 15.05 22.52 28.76
CA GLU A 46 14.99 22.35 30.21
C GLU A 46 16.31 21.75 30.68
N THR A 47 16.94 22.36 31.68
CA THR A 47 18.19 21.84 32.22
C THR A 47 17.99 21.27 33.63
N GLU A 48 18.71 20.20 33.93
CA GLU A 48 18.75 19.60 35.27
C GLU A 48 20.20 19.47 35.72
N THR A 49 20.52 20.05 36.87
CA THR A 49 21.90 20.22 37.35
C THR A 49 22.21 19.25 38.48
N TYR A 50 23.40 18.65 38.44
CA TYR A 50 23.91 17.77 39.49
C TYR A 50 25.37 18.10 39.79
N THR A 51 25.68 18.19 41.08
CA THR A 51 27.07 18.36 41.56
C THR A 51 27.73 17.05 41.97
N ASP A 52 26.97 15.95 41.99
CA ASP A 52 27.48 14.62 42.30
C ASP A 52 27.25 13.70 41.09
N PRO A 53 28.32 13.17 40.46
CA PRO A 53 28.20 12.36 39.25
C PRO A 53 27.48 11.02 39.50
N VAL A 54 27.54 10.48 40.72
CA VAL A 54 26.82 9.25 41.07
C VAL A 54 25.31 9.50 41.09
N SER A 55 24.87 10.57 41.73
CA SER A 55 23.46 10.99 41.74
C SER A 55 22.94 11.28 40.33
N ALA A 56 23.76 11.94 39.49
CA ALA A 56 23.41 12.21 38.09
C ALA A 56 23.23 10.91 37.29
N LEU A 57 24.13 9.95 37.46
CA LEU A 57 24.05 8.64 36.80
C LEU A 57 22.81 7.86 37.23
N ASP A 58 22.41 7.92 38.50
CA ASP A 58 21.24 7.22 39.02
C ASP A 58 19.91 7.74 38.44
N GLU A 59 19.85 9.03 38.11
CA GLU A 59 18.69 9.66 37.45
C GLU A 59 18.72 9.51 35.91
N LEU A 60 19.89 9.18 35.34
CA LEU A 60 20.06 8.97 33.91
C LEU A 60 19.41 7.65 33.46
N THR A 61 18.16 7.74 33.03
CA THR A 61 17.34 6.64 32.51
C THR A 61 16.98 6.86 31.03
N ASP A 62 16.64 5.78 30.32
CA ASP A 62 16.32 5.84 28.89
C ASP A 62 15.12 6.77 28.62
N GLY A 63 15.30 7.70 27.68
CA GLY A 63 14.30 8.73 27.33
C GLY A 63 14.10 9.85 28.37
N ALA A 64 14.86 9.90 29.47
CA ALA A 64 14.76 10.99 30.44
C ALA A 64 15.41 12.28 29.93
N TYR A 65 16.59 12.18 29.32
CA TYR A 65 17.35 13.32 28.82
C TYR A 65 17.69 13.13 27.35
N ASP A 66 17.97 14.23 26.66
CA ASP A 66 18.38 14.25 25.26
C ASP A 66 19.90 14.44 25.11
N CYS A 67 20.57 15.01 26.11
CA CYS A 67 22.02 15.21 26.11
C CYS A 67 22.56 15.24 27.55
N VAL A 68 23.79 14.77 27.72
CA VAL A 68 24.57 14.97 28.95
C VAL A 68 25.70 15.95 28.66
N VAL A 69 25.89 16.93 29.52
CA VAL A 69 27.04 17.84 29.52
C VAL A 69 27.75 17.68 30.85
N SER A 70 28.95 17.13 30.84
CA SER A 70 29.70 16.77 32.04
C SER A 70 31.01 17.53 32.13
N ASP A 71 31.39 17.97 33.32
CA ASP A 71 32.80 18.25 33.60
C ASP A 71 33.63 16.98 33.52
N TYR A 72 34.93 17.13 33.28
CA TYR A 72 35.86 16.02 33.26
C TYR A 72 36.39 15.68 34.66
N ASP A 73 36.79 16.68 35.43
CA ASP A 73 37.57 16.53 36.67
C ASP A 73 36.64 16.64 37.88
N MET A 74 35.85 15.59 38.11
CA MET A 74 34.89 15.50 39.22
C MET A 74 35.37 14.49 40.27
N PRO A 75 35.11 14.73 41.58
CA PRO A 75 35.40 13.76 42.63
C PRO A 75 34.61 12.46 42.44
N VAL A 76 35.19 11.35 42.92
CA VAL A 76 34.59 10.00 42.94
C VAL A 76 34.47 9.33 41.56
N MET A 77 33.99 10.05 40.55
CA MET A 77 33.79 9.56 39.19
C MET A 77 34.09 10.69 38.20
N ASP A 78 35.10 10.51 37.35
CA ASP A 78 35.45 11.48 36.31
C ASP A 78 34.42 11.45 35.15
N GLY A 79 34.41 12.49 34.31
CA GLY A 79 33.42 12.59 33.23
C GLY A 79 33.46 11.44 32.21
N LEU A 80 34.62 10.79 32.04
CA LEU A 80 34.76 9.62 31.15
C LEU A 80 34.26 8.34 31.82
N GLU A 81 34.46 8.20 33.13
CA GLU A 81 33.88 7.13 33.92
C GLU A 81 32.35 7.23 33.94
N LEU A 82 31.80 8.45 34.03
CA LEU A 82 30.36 8.71 33.91
C LEU A 82 29.82 8.30 32.54
N LEU A 83 30.50 8.70 31.44
CA LEU A 83 30.13 8.27 30.08
C LEU A 83 30.13 6.74 29.97
N THR A 84 31.20 6.09 30.44
CA THR A 84 31.33 4.63 30.37
C THR A 84 30.18 3.95 31.11
N ALA A 85 29.87 4.41 32.32
CA ALA A 85 28.78 3.87 33.12
C ALA A 85 27.40 4.10 32.48
N ALA A 86 27.18 5.26 31.83
CA ALA A 86 25.95 5.53 31.09
C ALA A 86 25.78 4.57 29.89
N ARG A 87 26.85 4.36 29.12
CA ARG A 87 26.84 3.45 27.96
C ARG A 87 26.64 1.99 28.38
N GLU A 88 27.22 1.56 29.52
CA GLU A 88 26.96 0.23 30.09
C GLU A 88 25.50 -0.01 30.50
N ARG A 89 24.75 1.07 30.81
CA ARG A 89 23.30 1.03 31.08
C ARG A 89 22.44 1.09 29.79
N GLY A 90 23.07 1.13 28.61
CA GLY A 90 22.38 1.22 27.32
C GLY A 90 21.91 2.63 26.95
N ILE A 91 22.40 3.66 27.64
CA ILE A 91 22.06 5.06 27.35
C ILE A 91 22.92 5.55 26.18
N GLU A 92 22.33 5.79 25.01
CA GLU A 92 23.05 6.18 23.77
C GLU A 92 22.94 7.67 23.41
N ILE A 93 22.37 8.51 24.28
CA ILE A 93 22.21 9.95 24.01
C ILE A 93 23.56 10.68 23.92
N PRO A 94 23.63 11.82 23.19
CA PRO A 94 24.79 12.67 23.10
C PRO A 94 25.44 13.00 24.45
N PHE A 95 26.76 12.92 24.49
CA PHE A 95 27.56 13.22 25.68
C PHE A 95 28.67 14.22 25.33
N VAL A 96 28.59 15.41 25.94
CA VAL A 96 29.57 16.49 25.78
C VAL A 96 30.43 16.58 27.02
N LEU A 97 31.75 16.49 26.86
CA LEU A 97 32.68 16.87 27.92
C LEU A 97 32.98 18.36 27.82
N PHE A 98 32.65 19.09 28.87
CA PHE A 98 32.94 20.52 28.99
C PHE A 98 33.85 20.73 30.20
N THR A 99 35.15 20.95 29.98
CA THR A 99 36.15 20.93 31.08
C THR A 99 36.98 22.20 31.20
N GLY A 100 37.28 22.64 32.43
CA GLY A 100 38.23 23.75 32.67
C GLY A 100 39.68 23.44 32.31
N LYS A 101 40.09 22.17 32.29
CA LYS A 101 41.47 21.75 32.00
C LYS A 101 41.58 21.17 30.59
N GLY A 102 42.16 21.94 29.69
CA GLY A 102 42.53 21.51 28.34
C GLY A 102 43.92 20.90 28.29
N SER A 103 44.04 19.58 28.36
CA SER A 103 45.28 18.88 27.99
C SER A 103 45.03 17.98 26.78
N GLU A 104 46.05 17.88 25.92
CA GLU A 104 46.01 17.01 24.74
C GLU A 104 45.77 15.54 25.12
N GLU A 105 46.25 15.13 26.31
CA GLU A 105 46.04 13.79 26.87
C GLU A 105 44.56 13.53 27.22
N ILE A 106 43.85 14.51 27.79
CA ILE A 106 42.42 14.40 28.10
C ILE A 106 41.60 14.34 26.80
N ALA A 107 41.91 15.20 25.82
CA ALA A 107 41.24 15.18 24.52
C ALA A 107 41.42 13.82 23.81
N SER A 108 42.63 13.25 23.83
CA SER A 108 42.89 11.93 23.25
C SER A 108 42.11 10.81 23.94
N ARG A 109 41.98 10.86 25.28
CA ARG A 109 41.18 9.89 26.05
C ARG A 109 39.68 10.03 25.75
N ALA A 110 39.18 11.27 25.65
CA ALA A 110 37.78 11.54 25.32
C ALA A 110 37.38 10.97 23.95
N ILE A 111 38.21 11.18 22.94
CA ILE A 111 37.99 10.62 21.60
C ILE A 111 37.97 9.08 21.65
N SER A 112 38.89 8.48 22.40
CA SER A 112 39.00 7.01 22.49
C SER A 112 37.83 6.38 23.26
N ALA A 113 37.23 7.12 24.19
CA ALA A 113 36.08 6.67 24.98
C ALA A 113 34.74 6.83 24.25
N GLY A 114 34.71 7.52 23.10
CA GLY A 114 33.48 7.74 22.33
C GLY A 114 32.62 8.90 22.83
N VAL A 115 33.24 9.94 23.38
CA VAL A 115 32.56 11.21 23.67
C VAL A 115 32.13 11.86 22.36
N ASP A 116 30.92 12.41 22.30
CA ASP A 116 30.38 13.02 21.08
C ASP A 116 31.03 14.38 20.78
N GLU A 117 31.35 15.15 21.82
CA GLU A 117 32.05 16.43 21.67
C GLU A 117 32.89 16.78 22.93
N TYR A 118 34.03 17.42 22.71
CA TYR A 118 34.93 17.89 23.76
C TYR A 118 35.13 19.40 23.65
N LEU A 119 34.84 20.13 24.74
CA LEU A 119 34.94 21.59 24.82
C LEU A 119 35.70 22.02 26.07
N GLN A 120 36.46 23.10 25.95
CA GLN A 120 37.20 23.68 27.06
C GLN A 120 36.45 24.87 27.67
N LYS A 121 36.20 24.85 28.98
CA LYS A 121 35.68 25.97 29.78
C LYS A 121 36.76 27.04 29.94
N GLY A 122 36.89 27.90 28.93
CA GLY A 122 37.81 29.03 28.94
C GLY A 122 37.20 30.29 29.53
N GLY A 123 36.21 30.86 28.83
CA GLY A 123 35.54 32.11 29.20
C GLY A 123 34.10 32.18 28.69
N PRO A 124 33.41 33.32 28.85
CA PRO A 124 31.99 33.48 28.50
C PRO A 124 31.65 33.14 27.03
N GLU A 125 32.65 33.22 26.15
CA GLU A 125 32.50 33.01 24.70
C GLU A 125 32.32 31.52 24.35
N GLU A 126 32.67 30.61 25.26
CA GLU A 126 32.57 29.16 25.06
C GLU A 126 31.15 28.63 25.32
N TYR A 127 30.32 29.36 26.08
CA TYR A 127 28.97 28.93 26.41
C TYR A 127 28.01 28.98 25.21
N PRO A 128 28.02 30.01 24.34
CA PRO A 128 27.31 29.97 23.07
C PRO A 128 27.77 28.82 22.15
N VAL A 129 29.07 28.48 22.19
CA VAL A 129 29.61 27.35 21.43
C VAL A 129 29.04 26.03 21.97
N LEU A 130 29.05 25.84 23.30
CA LEU A 130 28.41 24.70 23.95
C LEU A 130 26.95 24.56 23.54
N ALA A 131 26.18 25.64 23.62
CA ALA A 131 24.75 25.64 23.25
C ALA A 131 24.55 25.16 21.80
N ASN A 132 25.30 25.73 20.85
CA ASN A 132 25.24 25.31 19.46
C ASN A 132 25.62 23.83 19.26
N LYS A 133 26.64 23.35 19.98
CA LYS A 133 27.06 21.95 19.92
C LYS A 133 26.00 21.00 20.46
N VAL A 134 25.44 21.30 21.63
CA VAL A 134 24.36 20.51 22.23
C VAL A 134 23.16 20.42 21.29
N SER A 135 22.68 21.56 20.77
CA SER A 135 21.56 21.59 19.83
C SER A 135 21.83 20.74 18.58
N ASN A 136 22.97 20.93 17.91
CA ASN A 136 23.31 20.16 16.71
C ASN A 136 23.40 18.65 16.99
N LEU A 137 24.00 18.25 18.12
CA LEU A 137 24.13 16.84 18.49
C LEU A 137 22.78 16.20 18.79
N VAL A 138 21.91 16.89 19.53
CA VAL A 138 20.57 16.41 19.87
C VAL A 138 19.71 16.29 18.61
N GLU A 139 19.72 17.30 17.75
CA GLU A 139 18.97 17.27 16.48
C GLU A 139 19.44 16.11 15.59
N LYS A 140 20.75 15.94 15.46
CA LYS A 140 21.34 14.82 14.71
C LYS A 140 20.92 13.47 15.31
N HIS A 141 21.07 13.29 16.62
CA HIS A 141 20.73 12.02 17.29
C HIS A 141 19.24 11.69 17.19
N ARG A 142 18.37 12.69 17.35
CA ARG A 142 16.93 12.54 17.15
C ARG A 142 16.65 12.12 15.71
N ALA A 143 17.23 12.78 14.71
CA ALA A 143 17.04 12.42 13.30
C ALA A 143 17.48 10.97 13.01
N GLU A 144 18.65 10.57 13.49
CA GLU A 144 19.18 9.21 13.32
C GLU A 144 18.29 8.16 14.01
N THR A 145 17.81 8.45 15.23
CA THR A 145 16.92 7.56 15.97
C THR A 145 15.56 7.40 15.28
N HIS A 146 14.98 8.49 14.78
CA HIS A 146 13.73 8.45 14.03
C HIS A 146 13.90 7.67 12.72
N MET A 147 14.99 7.89 12.00
CA MET A 147 15.31 7.14 10.78
C MET A 147 15.48 5.65 11.07
N ARG A 148 16.22 5.29 12.13
CA ARG A 148 16.37 3.88 12.56
C ARG A 148 15.02 3.25 12.91
N ARG A 149 14.14 3.96 13.64
CA ARG A 149 12.80 3.46 13.99
C ARG A 149 11.92 3.27 12.76
N GLY A 150 11.90 4.25 11.84
CA GLY A 150 11.16 4.14 10.59
C GLY A 150 11.67 2.97 9.73
N PHE A 151 12.99 2.83 9.63
CA PHE A 151 13.62 1.71 8.92
C PHE A 151 13.23 0.35 9.54
N LEU A 152 13.32 0.22 10.87
CA LEU A 152 12.91 -1.01 11.56
C LEU A 152 11.42 -1.33 11.36
N ALA A 153 10.56 -0.31 11.33
CA ALA A 153 9.14 -0.50 11.07
C ALA A 153 8.90 -1.09 9.67
N ILE A 154 9.57 -0.55 8.65
CA ILE A 154 9.49 -1.04 7.26
C ILE A 154 10.06 -2.47 7.14
N GLU A 155 11.21 -2.74 7.78
CA GLU A 155 11.82 -4.07 7.78
C GLU A 155 10.98 -5.12 8.52
N SER A 156 10.23 -4.71 9.55
CA SER A 156 9.35 -5.61 10.31
C SER A 156 7.95 -5.79 9.71
N ALA A 157 7.62 -5.05 8.65
CA ALA A 157 6.32 -5.16 8.00
C ALA A 157 6.15 -6.55 7.37
N GLU A 158 4.96 -7.13 7.52
CA GLU A 158 4.60 -8.39 6.85
C GLU A 158 4.35 -8.19 5.36
N GLU A 159 3.92 -6.99 4.96
CA GLU A 159 3.77 -6.61 3.56
C GLU A 159 5.15 -6.34 2.94
N GLY A 160 5.30 -6.76 1.68
CA GLY A 160 6.49 -6.45 0.92
C GLY A 160 6.49 -4.97 0.58
N ILE A 161 7.55 -4.25 0.97
CA ILE A 161 7.73 -2.83 0.63
C ILE A 161 8.98 -2.69 -0.23
N GLY A 162 8.83 -2.07 -1.40
CA GLY A 162 9.89 -1.75 -2.35
C GLY A 162 9.89 -0.27 -2.71
N ILE A 163 11.06 0.25 -3.05
CA ILE A 163 11.24 1.62 -3.56
C ILE A 163 12.08 1.53 -4.82
N ILE A 164 11.55 2.08 -5.91
CA ILE A 164 12.22 2.19 -7.21
C ILE A 164 12.46 3.66 -7.56
N ASP A 165 13.49 3.92 -8.35
CA ASP A 165 13.73 5.25 -8.94
C ASP A 165 12.87 5.51 -10.18
N GLU A 166 13.10 6.65 -10.85
CA GLU A 166 12.38 7.08 -12.05
C GLU A 166 12.60 6.15 -13.26
N ASP A 167 13.71 5.40 -13.27
CA ASP A 167 14.05 4.43 -14.30
C ASP A 167 13.50 3.04 -13.99
N GLY A 168 12.78 2.86 -12.88
CA GLY A 168 12.20 1.57 -12.48
C GLY A 168 13.18 0.63 -11.78
N VAL A 169 14.31 1.13 -11.28
CA VAL A 169 15.35 0.31 -10.65
C VAL A 169 15.18 0.31 -9.13
N TYR A 170 15.24 -0.87 -8.50
CA TYR A 170 15.11 -1.01 -7.05
C TYR A 170 16.26 -0.35 -6.29
N GLN A 171 15.91 0.64 -5.47
CA GLN A 171 16.82 1.31 -4.54
C GLN A 171 16.71 0.72 -3.13
N TYR A 172 15.53 0.22 -2.77
CA TYR A 172 15.28 -0.43 -1.49
C TYR A 172 14.18 -1.48 -1.63
N LEU A 173 14.26 -2.52 -0.81
CA LEU A 173 13.15 -3.41 -0.50
C LEU A 173 13.36 -4.04 0.87
N ASN A 174 12.27 -4.38 1.57
CA ASN A 174 12.35 -5.11 2.83
C ASN A 174 12.45 -6.63 2.59
N GLU A 175 12.76 -7.38 3.65
CA GLU A 175 12.89 -8.85 3.55
C GLU A 175 11.58 -9.53 3.11
N ALA A 176 10.41 -9.00 3.51
CA ALA A 176 9.12 -9.55 3.10
C ALA A 176 8.90 -9.46 1.58
N TYR A 177 9.32 -8.37 0.94
CA TYR A 177 9.24 -8.19 -0.51
C TYR A 177 10.09 -9.23 -1.24
N ALA A 178 11.33 -9.44 -0.79
CA ALA A 178 12.24 -10.42 -1.40
C ALA A 178 11.72 -11.87 -1.23
N ALA A 179 11.22 -12.17 -0.03
CA ALA A 179 10.68 -13.49 0.31
C ALA A 179 9.47 -13.88 -0.54
N LEU A 180 8.60 -12.92 -0.90
CA LEU A 180 7.44 -13.15 -1.77
C LEU A 180 7.82 -13.81 -3.11
N TYR A 181 9.00 -13.48 -3.64
CA TYR A 181 9.47 -13.98 -4.94
C TYR A 181 10.55 -15.07 -4.83
N ASP A 182 10.79 -15.62 -3.63
CA ASP A 182 11.88 -16.58 -3.37
C ASP A 182 13.26 -16.07 -3.82
N ARG A 183 13.53 -14.77 -3.64
CA ARG A 183 14.78 -14.12 -4.02
C ARG A 183 15.49 -13.52 -2.82
N ASP A 184 16.80 -13.33 -2.97
CA ASP A 184 17.57 -12.57 -1.99
C ASP A 184 17.48 -11.08 -2.35
N ARG A 185 17.34 -10.22 -1.35
CA ARG A 185 17.28 -8.78 -1.57
C ARG A 185 18.48 -8.24 -2.36
N ALA A 186 19.68 -8.73 -2.07
CA ALA A 186 20.88 -8.27 -2.77
C ALA A 186 20.90 -8.64 -4.26
N GLU A 187 20.07 -9.60 -4.69
CA GLU A 187 19.88 -9.93 -6.10
C GLU A 187 18.89 -8.98 -6.80
N LEU A 188 18.04 -8.29 -6.04
CA LEU A 188 17.00 -7.41 -6.57
C LEU A 188 17.38 -5.93 -6.55
N ILE A 189 18.18 -5.51 -5.57
CA ILE A 189 18.68 -4.12 -5.52
C ILE A 189 19.53 -3.83 -6.75
N GLY A 190 19.18 -2.77 -7.49
CA GLY A 190 19.84 -2.38 -8.74
C GLY A 190 19.29 -3.06 -9.99
N GLU A 191 18.36 -4.00 -9.85
CA GLU A 191 17.63 -4.59 -10.98
C GLU A 191 16.35 -3.79 -11.29
N HIS A 192 15.89 -3.89 -12.54
CA HIS A 192 14.63 -3.30 -12.98
C HIS A 192 13.44 -4.18 -12.57
N TRP A 193 12.30 -3.57 -12.21
CA TRP A 193 11.12 -4.30 -11.71
C TRP A 193 10.57 -5.37 -12.67
N ASP A 194 10.75 -5.22 -13.98
CA ASP A 194 10.35 -6.21 -15.01
C ASP A 194 10.77 -7.64 -14.68
N VAL A 195 11.90 -7.83 -13.99
CA VAL A 195 12.43 -9.17 -13.66
C VAL A 195 11.52 -10.00 -12.74
N LEU A 196 10.55 -9.35 -12.09
CA LEU A 196 9.59 -9.96 -11.17
C LEU A 196 8.22 -10.22 -11.80
N TYR A 197 8.04 -9.92 -13.08
CA TYR A 197 6.75 -10.08 -13.77
C TYR A 197 6.90 -10.90 -15.06
N PRO A 198 5.91 -11.74 -15.41
CA PRO A 198 5.79 -12.32 -16.73
C PRO A 198 5.69 -11.27 -17.85
N ASP A 199 6.09 -11.60 -19.08
CA ASP A 199 6.13 -10.67 -20.23
C ASP A 199 4.76 -10.02 -20.54
N ASP A 200 3.66 -10.75 -20.36
CA ASP A 200 2.30 -10.25 -20.57
C ASP A 200 1.87 -9.29 -19.46
N GLU A 201 2.22 -9.59 -18.21
CA GLU A 201 1.94 -8.69 -17.09
C GLU A 201 2.80 -7.43 -17.16
N ALA A 202 4.10 -7.54 -17.47
CA ALA A 202 4.98 -6.38 -17.69
C ALA A 202 4.47 -5.46 -18.80
N ARG A 203 3.89 -6.03 -19.87
CA ARG A 203 3.23 -5.23 -20.92
C ARG A 203 2.02 -4.47 -20.38
N ARG A 204 1.17 -5.12 -19.57
CA ARG A 204 0.04 -4.47 -18.90
C ARG A 204 0.50 -3.34 -17.98
N PHE A 205 1.65 -3.49 -17.31
CA PHE A 205 2.24 -2.40 -16.55
C PHE A 205 2.51 -1.17 -17.42
N HIS A 206 3.20 -1.35 -18.54
CA HIS A 206 3.55 -0.25 -19.44
C HIS A 206 2.34 0.36 -20.16
N GLU A 207 1.37 -0.45 -20.56
CA GLU A 207 0.23 0.00 -21.38
C GLU A 207 -0.92 0.59 -20.54
N GLU A 208 -1.11 0.11 -19.31
CA GLU A 208 -2.28 0.44 -18.49
C GLU A 208 -1.90 1.03 -17.12
N ILE A 209 -1.06 0.34 -16.35
CA ILE A 209 -0.84 0.67 -14.93
C ILE A 209 0.01 1.94 -14.75
N LEU A 210 1.16 2.02 -15.41
CA LEU A 210 2.07 3.17 -15.30
C LEU A 210 1.43 4.47 -15.83
N PRO A 211 0.72 4.49 -16.98
CA PRO A 211 -0.02 5.67 -17.41
C PRO A 211 -1.08 6.13 -16.40
N GLN A 212 -1.79 5.19 -15.77
CA GLN A 212 -2.77 5.54 -14.72
C GLN A 212 -2.07 6.11 -13.48
N LEU A 213 -0.96 5.49 -13.06
CA LEU A 213 -0.14 5.96 -11.95
C LEU A 213 0.41 7.37 -12.19
N GLU A 214 0.85 7.68 -13.40
CA GLU A 214 1.29 9.02 -13.80
C GLU A 214 0.15 10.06 -13.73
N ALA A 215 -1.05 9.67 -14.15
CA ALA A 215 -2.21 10.57 -14.17
C ALA A 215 -2.81 10.81 -12.77
N GLU A 216 -2.84 9.77 -11.92
CA GLU A 216 -3.57 9.77 -10.65
C GLU A 216 -2.64 9.90 -9.41
N GLY A 217 -1.33 9.68 -9.58
CA GLY A 217 -0.33 9.70 -8.50
C GLY A 217 -0.29 8.44 -7.63
N SER A 218 -1.29 7.57 -7.75
CA SER A 218 -1.32 6.26 -7.12
C SER A 218 -2.11 5.26 -7.95
N TRP A 219 -1.75 3.98 -7.86
CA TRP A 219 -2.49 2.88 -8.46
C TRP A 219 -2.68 1.77 -7.44
N ARG A 220 -3.82 1.06 -7.50
CA ARG A 220 -4.12 -0.09 -6.64
C ARG A 220 -4.83 -1.15 -7.46
N GLY A 221 -4.34 -2.38 -7.41
CA GLY A 221 -4.95 -3.48 -8.14
C GLY A 221 -4.35 -4.84 -7.82
N ILE A 222 -4.65 -5.79 -8.69
CA ILE A 222 -4.10 -7.14 -8.65
C ILE A 222 -3.14 -7.28 -9.82
N SER A 223 -1.95 -7.78 -9.50
CA SER A 223 -0.92 -8.19 -10.46
C SER A 223 -0.55 -9.64 -10.23
N THR A 224 0.22 -10.19 -11.15
CA THR A 224 0.77 -11.55 -11.02
C THR A 224 2.28 -11.47 -11.19
N GLY A 225 3.01 -11.61 -10.09
CA GLY A 225 4.46 -11.70 -10.12
C GLY A 225 4.95 -13.12 -10.39
N VAL A 226 6.27 -13.28 -10.48
CA VAL A 226 6.92 -14.57 -10.72
C VAL A 226 8.08 -14.81 -9.75
N THR A 227 8.07 -15.98 -9.10
CA THR A 227 9.17 -16.37 -8.20
C THR A 227 10.45 -16.69 -8.96
N LYS A 228 11.57 -16.83 -8.25
CA LYS A 228 12.83 -17.33 -8.81
C LYS A 228 12.70 -18.69 -9.50
N ALA A 229 11.75 -19.53 -9.06
CA ALA A 229 11.48 -20.83 -9.65
C ALA A 229 10.56 -20.77 -10.87
N GLY A 230 9.99 -19.60 -11.20
CA GLY A 230 9.03 -19.43 -12.29
C GLY A 230 7.58 -19.66 -11.89
N GLU A 231 7.27 -19.74 -10.60
CA GLU A 231 5.89 -19.92 -10.11
C GLU A 231 5.16 -18.57 -10.09
N LEU A 232 3.89 -18.57 -10.49
CA LEU A 232 3.08 -17.35 -10.53
C LEU A 232 2.54 -17.02 -9.14
N VAL A 233 2.70 -15.77 -8.73
CA VAL A 233 2.28 -15.27 -7.43
C VAL A 233 1.21 -14.19 -7.63
N PRO A 234 -0.07 -14.50 -7.40
CA PRO A 234 -1.10 -13.47 -7.43
C PRO A 234 -0.89 -12.53 -6.24
N GLU A 235 -0.82 -11.24 -6.51
CA GLU A 235 -0.50 -10.25 -5.49
C GLU A 235 -1.44 -9.05 -5.59
N ARG A 236 -1.73 -8.46 -4.43
CA ARG A 236 -2.28 -7.12 -4.38
C ARG A 236 -1.12 -6.14 -4.42
N LEU A 237 -1.14 -5.25 -5.40
CA LEU A 237 -0.10 -4.25 -5.59
C LEU A 237 -0.68 -2.84 -5.41
N VAL A 238 0.05 -2.04 -4.66
CA VAL A 238 -0.18 -0.61 -4.49
C VAL A 238 1.08 0.13 -4.94
N LEU A 239 0.92 1.04 -5.88
CA LEU A 239 1.98 1.93 -6.37
C LEU A 239 1.66 3.36 -5.96
N THR A 240 2.64 4.06 -5.44
CA THR A 240 2.54 5.48 -5.09
C THR A 240 3.72 6.22 -5.67
N ARG A 241 3.47 7.28 -6.44
CA ARG A 241 4.52 8.11 -7.04
C ARG A 241 5.18 9.01 -5.99
N MET A 242 6.49 9.15 -6.09
CA MET A 242 7.30 10.06 -5.29
C MET A 242 7.59 11.37 -6.04
N ASP A 243 7.98 12.42 -5.33
CA ASP A 243 8.27 13.73 -5.92
C ASP A 243 9.49 13.71 -6.86
N ASP A 244 10.42 12.77 -6.65
CA ASP A 244 11.62 12.57 -7.47
C ASP A 244 11.39 11.72 -8.73
N GLY A 245 10.15 11.29 -8.99
CA GLY A 245 9.79 10.47 -10.14
C GLY A 245 9.86 8.96 -9.89
N GLY A 246 10.42 8.53 -8.75
CA GLY A 246 10.38 7.13 -8.34
C GLY A 246 9.02 6.69 -7.79
N HIS A 247 8.94 5.44 -7.35
CA HIS A 247 7.72 4.86 -6.80
C HIS A 247 7.97 4.08 -5.51
N VAL A 248 7.01 4.14 -4.60
CA VAL A 248 6.86 3.18 -3.50
C VAL A 248 5.90 2.09 -3.94
N CYS A 249 6.33 0.84 -3.81
CA CYS A 249 5.60 -0.37 -4.15
C CYS A 249 5.27 -1.13 -2.88
N ILE A 250 4.00 -1.46 -2.66
CA ILE A 250 3.58 -2.35 -1.59
C ILE A 250 2.92 -3.56 -2.22
N VAL A 251 3.46 -4.74 -1.92
CA VAL A 251 2.97 -6.04 -2.43
C VAL A 251 2.51 -6.90 -1.27
N GLN A 252 1.38 -7.57 -1.48
CA GLN A 252 0.85 -8.55 -0.56
C GLN A 252 0.42 -9.78 -1.35
N GLU A 253 0.94 -10.94 -0.99
CA GLU A 253 0.48 -12.22 -1.56
C GLU A 253 -1.02 -12.39 -1.33
N LEU A 254 -1.73 -12.78 -2.38
CA LEU A 254 -3.11 -13.23 -2.24
C LEU A 254 -3.10 -14.73 -2.08
N THR A 255 -3.83 -15.23 -1.07
CA THR A 255 -4.11 -16.66 -1.00
C THR A 255 -4.94 -17.07 -2.22
N GLU A 256 -4.89 -18.35 -2.62
CA GLU A 256 -5.75 -18.86 -3.71
C GLU A 256 -7.22 -18.49 -3.49
N VAL A 257 -7.70 -18.53 -2.25
CA VAL A 257 -9.09 -18.16 -1.89
C VAL A 257 -9.35 -16.67 -2.13
N ASP A 258 -8.40 -15.80 -1.78
CA ASP A 258 -8.55 -14.35 -1.96
C ASP A 258 -8.44 -13.96 -3.43
N ALA A 259 -7.57 -14.62 -4.19
CA ALA A 259 -7.44 -14.44 -5.63
C ALA A 259 -8.72 -14.86 -6.36
N LEU A 260 -9.27 -16.05 -6.06
CA LEU A 260 -10.54 -16.49 -6.64
C LEU A 260 -11.69 -15.55 -6.29
N ARG A 261 -11.78 -15.10 -5.03
CA ARG A 261 -12.82 -14.15 -4.62
C ARG A 261 -12.72 -12.84 -5.38
N ALA A 262 -11.52 -12.28 -5.51
CA ALA A 262 -11.33 -11.03 -6.23
C ALA A 262 -11.63 -11.16 -7.74
N GLU A 263 -11.31 -12.30 -8.35
CA GLU A 263 -11.69 -12.59 -9.73
C GLU A 263 -13.21 -12.65 -9.90
N VAL A 264 -13.91 -13.33 -8.99
CA VAL A 264 -15.39 -13.40 -8.98
C VAL A 264 -15.99 -12.02 -8.78
N GLU A 265 -15.47 -11.22 -7.85
CA GLU A 265 -15.93 -9.84 -7.63
C GLU A 265 -15.69 -8.94 -8.85
N LEU A 266 -14.55 -9.07 -9.53
CA LEU A 266 -14.29 -8.34 -10.76
C LEU A 266 -15.26 -8.76 -11.87
N LYS A 267 -15.43 -10.07 -12.09
CA LYS A 267 -16.41 -10.60 -13.06
C LYS A 267 -17.81 -10.08 -12.77
N ASN A 268 -18.25 -10.12 -11.52
CA ASN A 268 -19.57 -9.60 -11.12
C ASN A 268 -19.70 -8.10 -11.40
N ARG A 269 -18.71 -7.27 -11.03
CA ARG A 269 -18.75 -5.83 -11.32
C ARG A 269 -18.78 -5.51 -12.82
N VAL A 270 -18.05 -6.26 -13.65
CA VAL A 270 -18.10 -6.08 -15.11
C VAL A 270 -19.49 -6.41 -15.64
N LEU A 271 -20.11 -7.49 -15.15
CA LEU A 271 -21.47 -7.86 -15.53
C LEU A 271 -22.50 -6.81 -15.08
N ASP A 272 -22.34 -6.27 -13.87
CA ASP A 272 -23.20 -5.21 -13.34
C ASP A 272 -23.06 -3.91 -14.15
N ALA A 273 -21.84 -3.51 -14.52
CA ALA A 273 -21.58 -2.28 -15.28
C ALA A 273 -22.12 -2.32 -16.73
N LEU A 274 -22.41 -3.49 -17.27
CA LEU A 274 -22.96 -3.67 -18.62
C LEU A 274 -24.50 -3.70 -18.63
N ASP A 275 -25.17 -3.52 -17.48
CA ASP A 275 -26.63 -3.59 -17.30
C ASP A 275 -27.24 -4.85 -17.93
N VAL A 276 -26.51 -5.97 -17.90
CA VAL A 276 -26.96 -7.23 -18.52
C VAL A 276 -27.74 -8.04 -17.49
N GLY A 277 -29.03 -8.26 -17.75
CA GLY A 277 -29.83 -9.20 -16.99
C GLY A 277 -29.38 -10.64 -17.26
N ILE A 278 -29.05 -11.39 -16.22
CA ILE A 278 -28.60 -12.78 -16.31
C ILE A 278 -29.61 -13.66 -15.60
N VAL A 279 -30.02 -14.74 -16.27
CA VAL A 279 -30.84 -15.80 -15.67
C VAL A 279 -30.20 -17.16 -15.92
N VAL A 280 -30.32 -18.07 -14.96
CA VAL A 280 -30.00 -19.48 -15.13
C VAL A 280 -31.30 -20.26 -15.11
N ILE A 281 -31.56 -21.06 -16.14
CA ILE A 281 -32.73 -21.93 -16.23
C ILE A 281 -32.31 -23.40 -16.21
N ASP A 282 -33.11 -24.23 -15.56
CA ASP A 282 -32.88 -25.66 -15.43
C ASP A 282 -33.83 -26.45 -16.34
N PRO A 283 -33.38 -26.91 -17.52
CA PRO A 283 -34.21 -27.66 -18.45
C PRO A 283 -34.57 -29.06 -17.95
N SER A 284 -33.90 -29.58 -16.92
CA SER A 284 -34.21 -30.89 -16.33
C SER A 284 -35.45 -30.85 -15.43
N GLN A 285 -35.80 -29.66 -14.91
CA GLN A 285 -36.97 -29.45 -14.09
C GLN A 285 -38.24 -29.24 -14.93
N ALA A 286 -39.38 -29.63 -14.34
CA ALA A 286 -40.67 -29.47 -15.00
C ALA A 286 -40.94 -27.99 -15.31
N ASP A 287 -41.33 -27.73 -16.56
CA ASP A 287 -41.58 -26.38 -17.09
C ASP A 287 -40.34 -25.47 -17.22
N THR A 288 -39.12 -26.02 -17.12
CA THR A 288 -37.85 -25.29 -17.35
C THR A 288 -37.79 -23.94 -16.60
N PRO A 289 -37.88 -23.97 -15.25
CA PRO A 289 -37.95 -22.75 -14.45
C PRO A 289 -36.60 -22.03 -14.41
N ILE A 290 -36.66 -20.72 -14.16
CA ILE A 290 -35.52 -19.92 -13.73
C ILE A 290 -35.14 -20.34 -12.31
N ILE A 291 -33.89 -20.75 -12.11
CA ILE A 291 -33.35 -21.18 -10.81
C ILE A 291 -32.45 -20.15 -10.16
N SER A 292 -31.95 -19.17 -10.93
CA SER A 292 -31.13 -18.06 -10.45
C SER A 292 -31.22 -16.86 -11.40
N HIS A 293 -31.05 -15.65 -10.90
CA HIS A 293 -31.02 -14.40 -11.67
C HIS A 293 -30.19 -13.32 -10.94
N ASN A 294 -29.79 -12.25 -11.64
CA ASN A 294 -29.07 -11.11 -11.06
C ASN A 294 -29.95 -9.85 -10.90
N GLU A 295 -29.48 -8.87 -10.13
CA GLU A 295 -30.20 -7.61 -9.85
C GLU A 295 -30.45 -6.78 -11.13
N ALA A 296 -29.56 -6.87 -12.12
CA ALA A 296 -29.77 -6.21 -13.41
C ALA A 296 -30.99 -6.78 -14.16
N PHE A 297 -31.30 -8.07 -14.03
CA PHE A 297 -32.50 -8.67 -14.60
C PHE A 297 -33.77 -8.17 -13.88
N GLU A 298 -33.74 -8.06 -12.55
CA GLU A 298 -34.83 -7.48 -11.76
C GLU A 298 -35.10 -6.03 -12.19
N THR A 299 -34.03 -5.24 -12.33
CA THR A 299 -34.10 -3.84 -12.76
C THR A 299 -34.63 -3.71 -14.19
N LEU A 300 -34.15 -4.55 -15.11
CA LEU A 300 -34.57 -4.55 -16.52
C LEU A 300 -36.05 -4.91 -16.69
N THR A 301 -36.57 -5.83 -15.85
CA THR A 301 -37.91 -6.39 -16.02
C THR A 301 -38.93 -5.90 -15.01
N GLY A 302 -38.51 -5.14 -13.99
CA GLY A 302 -39.36 -4.65 -12.89
C GLY A 302 -39.90 -5.75 -11.97
N HIS A 303 -39.45 -7.00 -12.12
CA HIS A 303 -39.92 -8.13 -11.31
C HIS A 303 -39.02 -8.36 -10.10
N ASP A 304 -39.61 -8.35 -8.90
CA ASP A 304 -38.89 -8.67 -7.66
C ASP A 304 -38.36 -10.11 -7.65
N ALA A 305 -37.23 -10.33 -6.98
CA ALA A 305 -36.57 -11.63 -6.87
C ALA A 305 -37.48 -12.83 -6.52
N GLU A 306 -38.40 -12.66 -5.55
CA GLU A 306 -39.33 -13.72 -5.11
C GLU A 306 -40.36 -14.08 -6.20
N SER A 307 -40.59 -13.16 -7.14
CA SER A 307 -41.53 -13.34 -8.23
C SER A 307 -40.89 -13.95 -9.48
N VAL A 308 -39.56 -14.13 -9.54
CA VAL A 308 -38.84 -14.63 -10.72
C VAL A 308 -38.45 -16.10 -10.56
N THR A 309 -37.81 -16.44 -9.45
CA THR A 309 -37.28 -17.79 -9.20
C THR A 309 -38.41 -18.83 -9.14
N GLY A 310 -38.24 -19.95 -9.85
CA GLY A 310 -39.21 -21.04 -9.93
C GLY A 310 -40.27 -20.87 -11.02
N ARG A 311 -40.27 -19.78 -11.79
CA ARG A 311 -41.17 -19.57 -12.93
C ARG A 311 -40.45 -19.80 -14.24
N ASN A 312 -41.20 -20.19 -15.27
CA ASN A 312 -40.68 -20.20 -16.62
C ASN A 312 -40.56 -18.76 -17.18
N TYR A 313 -39.46 -18.47 -17.87
CA TYR A 313 -39.13 -17.17 -18.50
C TYR A 313 -40.23 -16.59 -19.41
N ARG A 314 -41.15 -17.42 -19.90
CA ARG A 314 -42.27 -17.00 -20.76
C ARG A 314 -43.26 -16.03 -20.09
N PHE A 315 -43.15 -15.76 -18.79
CA PHE A 315 -43.93 -14.70 -18.17
C PHE A 315 -43.59 -13.30 -18.71
N LEU A 316 -42.42 -13.13 -19.33
CA LEU A 316 -42.03 -11.89 -20.00
C LEU A 316 -42.71 -11.72 -21.37
N TYR A 317 -43.50 -12.69 -21.85
CA TYR A 317 -44.18 -12.62 -23.14
C TYR A 317 -45.60 -12.07 -22.99
N GLY A 318 -46.04 -11.32 -24.00
CA GLY A 318 -47.35 -10.67 -24.01
C GLY A 318 -47.98 -10.59 -25.40
N PRO A 319 -49.00 -9.73 -25.59
CA PRO A 319 -49.84 -9.75 -26.80
C PRO A 319 -49.12 -9.49 -28.11
N GLU A 320 -48.03 -8.71 -28.11
CA GLU A 320 -47.24 -8.35 -29.29
C GLU A 320 -45.96 -9.20 -29.44
N THR A 321 -45.77 -10.21 -28.58
CA THR A 321 -44.64 -11.13 -28.72
C THR A 321 -44.86 -12.04 -29.93
N ASP A 322 -43.90 -12.06 -30.86
CA ASP A 322 -43.97 -12.86 -32.08
C ASP A 322 -43.96 -14.36 -31.77
N PRO A 323 -45.04 -15.11 -32.14
CA PRO A 323 -45.10 -16.55 -31.91
C PRO A 323 -44.01 -17.35 -32.64
N GLU A 324 -43.50 -16.87 -33.78
CA GLU A 324 -42.42 -17.56 -34.52
C GLU A 324 -41.11 -17.50 -33.73
N THR A 325 -40.72 -16.31 -33.26
CA THR A 325 -39.55 -16.13 -32.38
C THR A 325 -39.65 -16.94 -31.09
N VAL A 326 -40.84 -17.01 -30.48
CA VAL A 326 -41.05 -17.84 -29.27
C VAL A 326 -40.84 -19.33 -29.57
N ALA A 327 -41.31 -19.82 -30.71
CA ALA A 327 -41.11 -21.19 -31.12
C ALA A 327 -39.63 -21.50 -31.40
N GLU A 328 -38.88 -20.57 -31.98
CA GLU A 328 -37.44 -20.68 -32.19
C GLU A 328 -36.67 -20.77 -30.87
N ILE A 329 -36.98 -19.87 -29.91
CA ILE A 329 -36.39 -19.88 -28.57
C ILE A 329 -36.68 -21.21 -27.86
N GLN A 330 -37.93 -21.68 -27.89
CA GLN A 330 -38.31 -22.94 -27.27
C GLN A 330 -37.58 -24.13 -27.91
N ALA A 331 -37.47 -24.16 -29.25
CA ALA A 331 -36.76 -25.23 -29.95
C ALA A 331 -35.26 -25.27 -29.60
N ALA A 332 -34.61 -24.12 -29.47
CA ALA A 332 -33.22 -24.02 -29.04
C ALA A 332 -33.02 -24.52 -27.60
N ILE A 333 -33.93 -24.13 -26.68
CA ILE A 333 -33.91 -24.60 -25.29
C ILE A 333 -34.12 -26.12 -25.20
N ASP A 334 -35.11 -26.66 -25.93
CA ASP A 334 -35.41 -28.10 -25.95
C ASP A 334 -34.25 -28.92 -26.54
N ALA A 335 -33.53 -28.36 -27.53
CA ALA A 335 -32.36 -28.98 -28.13
C ALA A 335 -31.06 -28.78 -27.31
N GLY A 336 -31.05 -27.86 -26.35
CA GLY A 336 -29.83 -27.45 -25.65
C GLY A 336 -28.83 -26.75 -26.56
N GLU A 337 -29.32 -26.02 -27.56
CA GLU A 337 -28.52 -25.28 -28.55
C GLU A 337 -28.49 -23.78 -28.22
N PRO A 338 -27.39 -23.08 -28.55
CA PRO A 338 -27.32 -21.65 -28.35
C PRO A 338 -28.24 -20.89 -29.31
N ILE A 339 -28.83 -19.78 -28.85
CA ILE A 339 -29.62 -18.87 -29.69
C ILE A 339 -29.35 -17.42 -29.30
N SER A 340 -29.35 -16.52 -30.29
CA SER A 340 -29.31 -15.07 -30.09
C SER A 340 -30.39 -14.45 -30.97
N THR A 341 -31.33 -13.72 -30.36
CA THR A 341 -32.47 -13.12 -31.05
C THR A 341 -33.00 -11.90 -30.30
N GLU A 342 -33.74 -11.05 -31.00
CA GLU A 342 -34.55 -10.00 -30.36
C GLU A 342 -35.98 -10.50 -30.18
N VAL A 343 -36.52 -10.33 -28.98
CA VAL A 343 -37.90 -10.70 -28.66
C VAL A 343 -38.62 -9.55 -27.97
N ARG A 344 -39.90 -9.35 -28.31
CA ARG A 344 -40.74 -8.37 -27.63
C ARG A 344 -41.14 -8.91 -26.26
N SER A 345 -40.64 -8.28 -25.21
CA SER A 345 -40.87 -8.65 -23.81
C SER A 345 -41.66 -7.59 -23.07
N TYR A 346 -42.20 -7.93 -21.91
CA TYR A 346 -43.02 -7.09 -21.06
C TYR A 346 -42.47 -7.08 -19.64
N ASP A 347 -42.43 -5.92 -19.03
CA ASP A 347 -42.06 -5.75 -17.62
C ASP A 347 -43.23 -6.09 -16.67
N ALA A 348 -43.00 -5.93 -15.37
CA ALA A 348 -43.98 -6.21 -14.33
C ALA A 348 -45.24 -5.32 -14.38
N ASP A 349 -45.14 -4.11 -14.93
CA ASP A 349 -46.24 -3.17 -15.13
C ASP A 349 -46.98 -3.43 -16.46
N GLY A 350 -46.42 -4.30 -17.32
CA GLY A 350 -46.93 -4.66 -18.63
C GLY A 350 -46.52 -3.69 -19.74
N GLU A 351 -45.47 -2.89 -19.53
CA GLU A 351 -44.88 -2.03 -20.55
C GLU A 351 -43.98 -2.88 -21.48
N PRO A 352 -44.16 -2.77 -22.82
CA PRO A 352 -43.41 -3.60 -23.75
C PRO A 352 -42.05 -3.00 -24.13
N PHE A 353 -40.99 -3.80 -24.01
CA PHE A 353 -39.63 -3.45 -24.41
C PHE A 353 -39.04 -4.49 -25.38
N TRP A 354 -38.04 -4.09 -26.16
CA TRP A 354 -37.27 -5.05 -26.97
C TRP A 354 -36.16 -5.65 -26.11
N ASN A 355 -36.15 -6.97 -26.02
CA ASN A 355 -35.16 -7.72 -25.28
C ASN A 355 -34.24 -8.43 -26.28
N HIS A 356 -32.97 -8.02 -26.34
CA HIS A 356 -31.94 -8.78 -27.01
C HIS A 356 -31.53 -9.95 -26.10
N LEU A 357 -31.96 -11.15 -26.49
CA LEU A 357 -31.83 -12.39 -25.73
C LEU A 357 -30.73 -13.27 -26.34
N ASP A 358 -29.71 -13.60 -25.56
CA ASP A 358 -28.70 -14.61 -25.89
C ASP A 358 -28.77 -15.75 -24.87
N ILE A 359 -28.95 -17.00 -25.34
CA ILE A 359 -29.00 -18.19 -24.49
C ILE A 359 -27.81 -19.08 -24.83
N ARG A 360 -27.07 -19.50 -23.80
CA ARG A 360 -25.92 -20.41 -23.90
C ARG A 360 -26.10 -21.66 -23.03
N PRO A 361 -25.85 -22.88 -23.56
CA PRO A 361 -25.87 -24.10 -22.77
C PRO A 361 -24.60 -24.22 -21.90
N ILE A 362 -24.78 -24.53 -20.63
CA ILE A 362 -23.74 -25.01 -19.72
C ILE A 362 -23.80 -26.54 -19.73
N ARG A 363 -22.65 -27.16 -19.95
CA ARG A 363 -22.50 -28.61 -19.99
C ARG A 363 -21.56 -29.07 -18.88
N ASP A 364 -21.84 -30.25 -18.34
CA ASP A 364 -20.96 -30.91 -17.39
C ASP A 364 -19.69 -31.48 -18.07
N ASP A 365 -18.79 -32.05 -17.28
CA ASP A 365 -17.54 -32.64 -17.76
C ASP A 365 -17.74 -33.80 -18.75
N ASP A 366 -18.92 -34.46 -18.73
CA ASP A 366 -19.30 -35.55 -19.62
C ASP A 366 -20.00 -35.03 -20.90
N GLY A 367 -20.17 -33.70 -21.04
CA GLY A 367 -20.78 -33.03 -22.18
C GLY A 367 -22.32 -33.01 -22.17
N ALA A 368 -22.95 -33.51 -21.10
CA ALA A 368 -24.39 -33.46 -20.93
C ALA A 368 -24.85 -32.04 -20.57
N LEU A 369 -26.05 -31.66 -21.03
CA LEU A 369 -26.63 -30.36 -20.72
C LEU A 369 -27.01 -30.30 -19.23
N GLU A 370 -26.41 -29.36 -18.50
CA GLU A 370 -26.66 -29.16 -17.07
C GLU A 370 -27.63 -27.98 -16.85
N PHE A 371 -27.30 -26.81 -17.42
CA PHE A 371 -28.11 -25.59 -17.32
C PHE A 371 -28.11 -24.81 -18.64
N LEU A 372 -28.99 -23.82 -18.75
CA LEU A 372 -28.93 -22.79 -19.78
C LEU A 372 -28.82 -21.42 -19.11
N VAL A 373 -27.96 -20.55 -19.63
CA VAL A 373 -27.80 -19.17 -19.16
C VAL A 373 -28.39 -18.23 -20.21
N GLY A 374 -29.33 -17.38 -19.79
CA GLY A 374 -29.91 -16.32 -20.59
C GLY A 374 -29.32 -14.95 -20.24
N PHE A 375 -28.89 -14.21 -21.25
CA PHE A 375 -28.45 -12.81 -21.16
C PHE A 375 -29.52 -11.93 -21.80
N HIS A 376 -29.97 -10.92 -21.06
CA HIS A 376 -31.06 -10.02 -21.42
C HIS A 376 -30.54 -8.58 -21.43
N ARG A 377 -30.84 -7.84 -22.50
CA ARG A 377 -30.54 -6.41 -22.61
C ARG A 377 -31.71 -5.68 -23.25
N ALA A 378 -32.05 -4.50 -22.73
CA ALA A 378 -32.98 -3.61 -23.41
C ALA A 378 -32.34 -3.14 -24.73
N ALA A 379 -33.11 -3.19 -25.81
CA ALA A 379 -32.76 -2.59 -27.09
C ALA A 379 -33.68 -1.40 -27.36
N ASP A 380 -33.10 -0.23 -27.61
CA ASP A 380 -33.84 0.95 -28.06
C ASP A 380 -34.17 0.78 -29.54
N ARG A 381 -35.45 0.56 -29.86
CA ARG A 381 -35.89 0.49 -31.26
C ARG A 381 -36.31 1.86 -31.77
N ASP A 382 -35.37 2.79 -31.77
CA ASP A 382 -35.43 4.02 -32.57
C ASP A 382 -34.14 4.19 -33.38
N GLY A 383 -34.11 3.55 -34.56
CA GLY A 383 -33.30 3.97 -35.69
C GLY A 383 -31.95 3.30 -35.92
N ASP A 384 -31.93 2.00 -36.27
CA ASP A 384 -30.88 1.45 -37.13
C ASP A 384 -31.47 0.46 -38.14
N ALA A 385 -32.18 1.03 -39.12
CA ALA A 385 -32.36 0.41 -40.42
C ALA A 385 -31.41 1.12 -41.39
N ASP A 386 -30.18 0.61 -41.48
CA ASP A 386 -29.20 0.68 -42.60
C ASP A 386 -27.76 0.80 -42.08
N THR A 387 -27.12 -0.34 -41.78
CA THR A 387 -25.71 -0.58 -42.15
C THR A 387 -25.44 -2.09 -42.28
N ALA A 388 -26.18 -2.77 -43.15
CA ALA A 388 -25.62 -3.95 -43.83
C ALA A 388 -24.73 -3.46 -44.98
N GLY A 389 -23.60 -2.85 -44.59
CA GLY A 389 -22.49 -2.52 -45.48
C GLY A 389 -21.60 -3.76 -45.59
N ASP A 390 -21.74 -4.43 -46.73
CA ASP A 390 -20.88 -5.47 -47.28
C ASP A 390 -19.38 -5.13 -47.11
N ASP A 391 -18.69 -5.77 -46.16
CA ASP A 391 -17.23 -5.85 -46.10
C ASP A 391 -16.78 -7.32 -46.26
N ASN A 392 -16.89 -7.75 -47.53
CA ASN A 392 -15.88 -8.47 -48.30
C ASN A 392 -14.73 -9.13 -47.49
N VAL A 393 -14.86 -10.45 -47.29
CA VAL A 393 -13.76 -11.34 -46.90
C VAL A 393 -12.93 -11.64 -48.15
N ASP A 394 -11.79 -10.97 -48.32
CA ASP A 394 -10.73 -11.37 -49.26
C ASP A 394 -9.50 -11.90 -48.51
N ASP A 395 -9.43 -13.23 -48.46
CA ASP A 395 -8.29 -14.10 -48.78
C ASP A 395 -6.86 -13.52 -48.60
N VAL A 396 -6.14 -13.98 -47.55
CA VAL A 396 -4.70 -14.28 -47.68
C VAL A 396 -4.38 -15.64 -47.08
N ARG A 397 -4.17 -16.57 -48.01
CA ARG A 397 -3.66 -17.93 -47.91
C ARG A 397 -2.37 -18.11 -47.12
N SER A 398 -2.31 -19.29 -46.53
CA SER A 398 -1.13 -20.11 -46.26
C SER A 398 0.03 -19.92 -47.24
N SER A 399 1.23 -19.70 -46.70
CA SER A 399 2.47 -20.45 -46.96
C SER A 399 3.53 -20.09 -45.95
#